data_AF-A0A1U9QTG1-F1
#
_entry.id   AF-A0A1U9QTG1-F1
#
_cell.length_a   1.000
_cell.length_b   1.000
_cell.length_c   1.000
_cell.angle_alpha   90.00
_cell.angle_beta   90.00
_cell.angle_gamma   90.00
#
_symmetry.space_group_name_H-M   'P 1'
#
loop_
_entity.id
_entity.type
_entity.pdbx_description
1 polymer ?
#
loop_
_entity_poly.entity_id
_entity_poly.type
_entity_poly.pdbx_seq_one_letter_code
_entity_poly.pdbx_strand_id
1 'polypeptide(L)'
;MARRLSKVGSNSGNGNCPTLYEVPGTDDYVVQGDTVTDPAELTQLHHLTKCEGAVVVPRELLANFGPKEPVRVPQWISPEEFGGMFTTLEHSVWGLETRRRYASDGRPRASAGRPAPGKRLERVRLVDTAAAPDPARSGSRTCTGEDNRTLSRERAAELALPETDFWIFDSRVVALPRFGADDGMTRVELITNPVDVLRYAQAREAAWHHAVP
;
A
#
# COMPACT_ATOMS: atom_id res chain seq x y z
N MET A 1 4.78 26.02 26.76
CA MET A 1 3.60 26.75 26.24
C MET A 1 2.50 25.73 25.95
N ALA A 2 1.24 26.07 26.20
CA ALA A 2 0.13 25.16 25.88
C ALA A 2 -0.11 25.12 24.37
N ARG A 3 -0.31 23.92 23.82
CA ARG A 3 -0.68 23.73 22.41
C ARG A 3 -2.08 24.31 22.15
N ARG A 4 -2.28 24.95 21.00
CA ARG A 4 -3.60 25.38 20.54
C ARG A 4 -4.35 24.17 19.99
N LEU A 5 -5.62 24.00 20.35
CA LEU A 5 -6.49 22.94 19.85
C LEU A 5 -7.65 23.57 19.08
N SER A 6 -8.06 22.96 17.97
CA SER A 6 -9.24 23.40 17.20
C SER A 6 -10.34 22.36 17.33
N LYS A 7 -11.58 22.78 17.62
CA LYS A 7 -12.71 21.86 17.76
C LYS A 7 -13.15 21.39 16.37
N VAL A 8 -13.19 20.06 16.19
CA VAL A 8 -13.62 19.42 14.94
C VAL A 8 -15.11 19.12 15.01
N GLY A 9 -15.56 18.54 16.13
CA GLY A 9 -16.96 18.18 16.28
C GLY A 9 -17.31 17.55 17.62
N SER A 10 -18.60 17.53 17.92
CA SER A 10 -19.19 16.85 19.06
C SER A 10 -20.59 16.38 18.68
N ASN A 11 -21.03 15.26 19.23
CA ASN A 11 -22.39 14.75 19.13
C ASN A 11 -23.35 15.39 20.16
N SER A 12 -22.96 16.51 20.80
CA SER A 12 -23.77 17.09 21.88
C SER A 12 -24.96 17.90 21.38
N GLY A 13 -26.16 17.44 21.72
CA GLY A 13 -27.33 18.31 21.86
C GLY A 13 -27.34 19.06 23.20
N ASN A 14 -26.90 18.41 24.30
CA ASN A 14 -27.13 18.87 25.68
C ASN A 14 -25.88 18.84 26.63
N GLY A 15 -24.65 18.94 26.10
CA GLY A 15 -23.49 19.41 26.89
C GLY A 15 -22.55 18.40 27.56
N ASN A 16 -22.85 17.10 27.62
CA ASN A 16 -21.97 16.09 28.27
C ASN A 16 -21.44 15.02 27.32
N CYS A 17 -21.04 15.39 26.11
CA CYS A 17 -20.61 14.41 25.12
C CYS A 17 -19.15 14.61 24.70
N PRO A 18 -18.46 13.51 24.36
CA PRO A 18 -17.07 13.60 23.96
C PRO A 18 -16.90 14.48 22.73
N THR A 19 -15.78 15.19 22.72
CA THR A 19 -15.48 16.21 21.72
C THR A 19 -14.13 15.91 21.11
N LEU A 20 -14.11 15.93 19.79
CA LEU A 20 -12.91 15.71 18.99
C LEU A 20 -12.27 17.06 18.68
N TYR A 21 -10.98 17.19 18.97
CA TYR A 21 -10.17 18.35 18.64
C TYR A 21 -8.99 17.92 17.78
N GLU A 22 -8.66 18.73 16.77
CA GLU A 22 -7.42 18.58 16.01
C GLU A 22 -6.30 19.39 16.67
N VAL A 23 -5.06 18.94 16.48
CA VAL A 23 -3.85 19.70 16.80
C VAL A 23 -3.36 20.37 15.51
N PRO A 24 -3.48 21.70 15.36
CA PRO A 24 -3.13 22.37 14.11
C PRO A 24 -1.66 22.14 13.75
N GLY A 25 -1.42 21.71 12.50
CA GLY A 25 -0.10 21.43 11.96
C GLY A 25 0.44 20.03 12.28
N THR A 26 -0.36 19.15 12.88
CA THR A 26 -0.04 17.72 13.01
C THR A 26 -1.21 16.85 12.54
N ASP A 27 -0.97 15.55 12.41
CA ASP A 27 -2.01 14.56 12.12
C ASP A 27 -2.68 14.00 13.40
N ASP A 28 -2.47 14.67 14.55
CA ASP A 28 -2.94 14.19 15.85
C ASP A 28 -4.30 14.79 16.23
N TYR A 29 -5.09 13.98 16.92
CA TYR A 29 -6.34 14.40 17.55
C TYR A 29 -6.23 14.31 19.07
N VAL A 30 -6.92 15.23 19.75
CA VAL A 30 -7.19 15.17 21.18
C VAL A 30 -8.67 14.87 21.37
N VAL A 31 -8.97 13.85 22.18
CA VAL A 31 -10.35 13.49 22.51
C VAL A 31 -10.63 13.87 23.95
N GLN A 32 -11.62 14.72 24.16
CA GLN A 32 -12.22 14.95 25.48
C GLN A 32 -13.36 13.96 25.65
N GLY A 33 -13.41 13.22 26.77
CA GLY A 33 -14.46 12.26 27.07
C GLY A 33 -14.31 11.70 28.48
N ASP A 34 -15.13 10.69 28.81
CA ASP A 34 -15.05 10.00 30.09
C ASP A 34 -13.82 9.10 30.13
N THR A 35 -12.98 9.28 31.14
CA THR A 35 -11.78 8.47 31.34
C THR A 35 -12.16 7.08 31.85
N VAL A 36 -11.55 6.04 31.28
CA VAL A 36 -11.63 4.68 31.83
C VAL A 36 -10.82 4.63 33.12
N THR A 37 -11.49 4.41 34.24
CA THR A 37 -10.85 4.35 35.57
C THR A 37 -10.96 2.99 36.25
N ASP A 38 -11.82 2.09 35.75
CA ASP A 38 -11.99 0.75 36.32
C ASP A 38 -10.70 -0.09 36.09
N PRO A 39 -10.03 -0.55 37.16
CA PRO A 39 -8.84 -1.39 37.03
C PRO A 39 -9.07 -2.67 36.21
N ALA A 40 -10.27 -3.25 36.26
CA ALA A 40 -10.61 -4.45 35.50
C ALA A 40 -10.74 -4.17 33.99
N GLU A 41 -11.12 -2.95 33.59
CA GLU A 41 -11.10 -2.54 32.19
C GLU A 41 -9.68 -2.17 31.73
N LEU A 42 -8.93 -1.47 32.58
CA LEU A 42 -7.56 -1.05 32.24
C LEU A 42 -6.61 -2.23 32.01
N THR A 43 -6.82 -3.36 32.69
CA THR A 43 -6.02 -4.59 32.46
C THR A 43 -6.30 -5.26 31.12
N GLN A 44 -7.40 -4.92 30.44
CA GLN A 44 -7.71 -5.40 29.08
C GLN A 44 -6.96 -4.62 28.00
N LEU A 45 -6.43 -3.43 28.32
CA LEU A 45 -5.71 -2.59 27.36
C LEU A 45 -4.27 -3.07 27.19
N HIS A 46 -3.85 -3.26 25.94
CA HIS A 46 -2.49 -3.69 25.62
C HIS A 46 -1.49 -2.55 25.86
N HIS A 47 -0.43 -2.83 26.62
CA HIS A 47 0.73 -1.95 26.84
C HIS A 47 0.43 -0.58 27.49
N LEU A 48 -0.68 -0.42 28.21
CA LEU A 48 -1.00 0.83 28.89
C LEU A 48 0.06 1.18 29.95
N THR A 49 0.71 2.33 29.80
CA THR A 49 1.72 2.84 30.73
C THR A 49 1.12 3.82 31.73
N LYS A 50 1.86 4.13 32.81
CA LYS A 50 1.44 5.09 33.84
C LYS A 50 1.26 6.53 33.33
N CYS A 51 1.80 6.85 32.15
CA CYS A 51 1.71 8.17 31.54
C CYS A 51 0.56 8.27 30.53
N GLU A 52 -0.14 7.17 30.28
CA GLU A 52 -1.23 7.09 29.31
C GLU A 52 -2.59 7.05 30.02
N GLY A 53 -3.58 7.68 29.40
CA GLY A 53 -4.97 7.63 29.84
C GLY A 53 -5.84 7.10 28.71
N ALA A 54 -6.89 6.36 29.06
CA ALA A 54 -7.88 5.86 28.10
C ALA A 54 -9.19 6.64 28.29
N VAL A 55 -9.83 7.02 27.18
CA VAL A 55 -11.13 7.69 27.19
C VAL A 55 -12.13 6.90 26.36
N VAL A 56 -13.37 6.84 26.80
CA VAL A 56 -14.46 6.18 26.08
C VAL A 56 -14.97 7.13 24.98
N VAL A 57 -15.02 6.61 23.75
CA VAL A 57 -15.44 7.38 22.57
C VAL A 57 -16.61 6.69 21.86
N PRO A 58 -17.79 7.34 21.76
CA PRO A 58 -18.92 6.89 20.97
C PRO A 58 -18.51 6.70 19.52
N ARG A 59 -18.91 5.57 18.94
CA ARG A 59 -18.62 5.23 17.54
C ARG A 59 -19.08 6.33 16.57
N GLU A 60 -20.22 6.94 16.85
CA GLU A 60 -20.80 8.03 16.07
C GLU A 60 -19.90 9.28 15.99
N LEU A 61 -19.13 9.59 17.04
CA LEU A 61 -18.24 10.75 17.05
C LEU A 61 -17.15 10.56 15.98
N LEU A 62 -16.50 9.41 15.98
CA LEU A 62 -15.48 9.08 14.97
C LEU A 62 -16.08 8.89 13.59
N ALA A 63 -17.26 8.26 13.52
CA ALA A 63 -17.94 8.05 12.25
C ALA A 63 -18.44 9.36 11.62
N ASN A 64 -18.75 10.40 12.37
CA ASN A 64 -19.25 11.66 11.81
C ASN A 64 -18.16 12.71 11.64
N PHE A 65 -17.19 12.75 12.57
CA PHE A 65 -16.21 13.84 12.66
C PHE A 65 -14.76 13.39 12.52
N GLY A 66 -14.48 12.08 12.46
CA GLY A 66 -13.15 11.55 12.19
C GLY A 66 -12.73 11.76 10.72
N PRO A 67 -11.42 11.70 10.43
CA PRO A 67 -10.89 11.91 9.08
C PRO A 67 -11.49 10.91 8.09
N LYS A 68 -11.88 11.43 6.93
CA LYS A 68 -12.52 10.65 5.85
C LYS A 68 -11.53 10.28 4.76
N GLU A 69 -10.56 11.14 4.52
CA GLU A 69 -9.44 10.77 3.68
C GLU A 69 -8.56 9.74 4.42
N PRO A 70 -8.13 8.67 3.72
CA PRO A 70 -7.11 7.79 4.26
C PRO A 70 -5.83 8.59 4.47
N VAL A 71 -5.39 8.70 5.74
CA VAL A 71 -4.08 9.25 6.07
C VAL A 71 -3.04 8.21 5.68
N ARG A 72 -2.33 8.47 4.60
CA ARG A 72 -1.26 7.61 4.11
C ARG A 72 0.01 7.90 4.90
N VAL A 73 0.23 7.14 5.97
CA VAL A 73 1.53 7.10 6.66
C VAL A 73 2.39 6.05 5.95
N PRO A 74 3.43 6.46 5.19
CA PRO A 74 4.22 5.51 4.41
C PRO A 74 4.96 4.55 5.34
N GLN A 75 4.72 3.25 5.20
CA GLN A 75 5.53 2.23 5.85
C GLN A 75 6.68 1.86 4.93
N TRP A 76 7.91 2.13 5.35
CA TRP A 76 9.09 1.85 4.53
C TRP A 76 9.74 0.53 4.93
N ILE A 77 10.09 -0.27 3.94
CA ILE A 77 10.92 -1.47 4.10
C ILE A 77 12.15 -1.39 3.21
N SER A 78 13.18 -2.15 3.58
CA SER A 78 14.39 -2.34 2.78
C SER A 78 14.14 -3.21 1.55
N PRO A 79 15.02 -3.14 0.53
CA PRO A 79 14.97 -4.06 -0.61
C PRO A 79 15.08 -5.54 -0.23
N GLU A 80 15.80 -5.87 0.86
CA GLU A 80 15.92 -7.23 1.38
C GLU A 80 14.59 -7.74 1.94
N GLU A 81 13.93 -6.95 2.79
CA GLU A 81 12.59 -7.27 3.32
C GLU A 81 11.57 -7.42 2.21
N PHE A 82 11.63 -6.57 1.17
CA PHE A 82 10.79 -6.70 -0.02
C PHE A 82 11.03 -8.03 -0.75
N GLY A 83 12.29 -8.45 -0.91
CA GLY A 83 12.63 -9.76 -1.44
C GLY A 83 12.03 -10.91 -0.62
N GLY A 84 12.01 -10.76 0.70
CA GLY A 84 11.38 -11.71 1.63
C GLY A 84 9.88 -11.90 1.42
N MET A 85 9.16 -10.87 0.96
CA MET A 85 7.70 -10.97 0.71
C MET A 85 7.35 -12.01 -0.36
N PHE A 86 8.25 -12.28 -1.31
CA PHE A 86 8.01 -13.30 -2.34
C PHE A 86 7.97 -14.72 -1.77
N THR A 87 8.62 -14.97 -0.64
CA THR A 87 8.65 -16.31 -0.02
C THR A 87 7.54 -16.52 1.00
N THR A 88 7.00 -15.43 1.58
CA THR A 88 5.99 -15.48 2.66
C THR A 88 4.55 -15.36 2.17
N LEU A 89 4.32 -15.03 0.90
CA LEU A 89 2.97 -14.85 0.36
C LEU A 89 2.11 -16.14 0.38
N GLU A 90 0.80 -15.97 0.54
CA GLU A 90 -0.16 -17.06 0.69
C GLU A 90 -0.57 -17.67 -0.65
N HIS A 91 -0.81 -16.86 -1.67
CA HIS A 91 -1.45 -17.29 -2.91
C HIS A 91 -0.77 -16.75 -4.18
N SER A 92 -0.68 -15.43 -4.31
CA SER A 92 -0.27 -14.80 -5.57
C SER A 92 0.42 -13.47 -5.38
N VAL A 93 1.32 -13.16 -6.31
CA VAL A 93 1.90 -11.83 -6.49
C VAL A 93 1.70 -11.37 -7.92
N TRP A 94 1.33 -10.11 -8.10
CA TRP A 94 1.22 -9.48 -9.41
C TRP A 94 2.03 -8.18 -9.46
N GLY A 95 2.76 -7.92 -10.55
CA GLY A 95 3.58 -6.70 -10.71
C GLY A 95 3.29 -5.91 -11.98
N LEU A 96 3.28 -4.58 -11.87
CA LEU A 96 3.40 -3.65 -13.00
C LEU A 96 4.81 -3.06 -13.02
N GLU A 97 5.53 -3.26 -14.12
CA GLU A 97 6.86 -2.70 -14.33
C GLU A 97 6.81 -1.61 -15.38
N THR A 98 6.97 -0.36 -14.95
CA THR A 98 6.85 0.82 -15.81
C THR A 98 8.20 1.36 -16.23
N ARG A 99 9.33 0.97 -15.63
CA ARG A 99 10.64 1.51 -16.01
C ARG A 99 11.19 0.92 -17.32
N ARG A 100 11.94 1.74 -18.06
CA ARG A 100 12.65 1.30 -19.28
C ARG A 100 13.92 0.50 -18.96
N ARG A 101 14.58 0.81 -17.84
CA ARG A 101 15.84 0.19 -17.39
C ARG A 101 15.86 0.03 -15.87
N TYR A 102 16.64 -0.93 -15.43
CA TYR A 102 16.99 -1.22 -14.04
C TYR A 102 18.51 -1.42 -13.99
N ALA A 103 19.15 -1.16 -12.84
CA ALA A 103 20.60 -1.26 -12.69
C ALA A 103 21.18 -2.65 -13.02
N SER A 104 20.38 -3.72 -13.02
CA SER A 104 20.86 -5.07 -13.31
C SER A 104 21.21 -5.30 -14.78
N ASP A 105 22.50 -5.26 -15.11
CA ASP A 105 23.24 -5.85 -16.25
C ASP A 105 22.43 -6.32 -17.49
N GLY A 106 21.56 -5.46 -18.03
CA GLY A 106 20.81 -5.75 -19.26
C GLY A 106 19.86 -6.97 -19.21
N ARG A 107 19.58 -7.52 -18.03
CA ARG A 107 18.54 -8.56 -17.82
C ARG A 107 17.58 -8.11 -16.72
N PRO A 108 16.25 -8.25 -16.90
CA PRO A 108 15.30 -7.93 -15.85
C PRO A 108 15.35 -9.00 -14.75
N ARG A 109 16.28 -8.86 -13.80
CA ARG A 109 16.39 -9.72 -12.62
C ARG A 109 16.22 -8.99 -11.29
N ALA A 110 16.22 -7.66 -11.28
CA ALA A 110 16.29 -6.87 -10.04
C ALA A 110 14.96 -6.43 -9.40
N SER A 111 13.80 -6.97 -9.78
CA SER A 111 12.52 -6.47 -9.24
C SER A 111 11.57 -7.53 -8.68
N ALA A 112 11.82 -8.83 -8.90
CA ALA A 112 10.92 -9.87 -8.43
C ALA A 112 11.70 -11.00 -7.78
N GLY A 113 11.50 -11.22 -6.48
CA GLY A 113 11.92 -12.46 -5.85
C GLY A 113 11.20 -13.64 -6.54
N ARG A 114 11.84 -14.82 -6.55
CA ARG A 114 11.14 -16.03 -6.97
C ARG A 114 10.11 -16.37 -5.88
N PRO A 115 8.83 -16.54 -6.21
CA PRO A 115 7.86 -16.93 -5.21
C PRO A 115 8.09 -18.38 -4.78
N ALA A 116 7.62 -18.74 -3.59
CA ALA A 116 7.66 -20.14 -3.14
C ALA A 116 6.96 -21.08 -4.16
N PRO A 117 7.34 -22.37 -4.25
CA PRO A 117 6.69 -23.32 -5.14
C PRO A 117 5.16 -23.37 -4.95
N GLY A 118 4.41 -23.45 -6.04
CA GLY A 118 2.93 -23.52 -6.02
C GLY A 118 2.22 -22.16 -5.89
N LYS A 119 2.98 -21.07 -5.74
CA LYS A 119 2.45 -19.70 -5.77
C LYS A 119 2.39 -19.16 -7.20
N ARG A 120 1.43 -18.27 -7.47
CA ARG A 120 1.30 -17.61 -8.78
C ARG A 120 2.09 -16.31 -8.80
N LEU A 121 2.93 -16.12 -9.81
CA LEU A 121 3.53 -14.83 -10.12
C LEU A 121 3.06 -14.38 -11.49
N GLU A 122 2.50 -13.19 -11.53
CA GLU A 122 1.98 -12.58 -12.76
C GLU A 122 2.61 -11.20 -12.92
N ARG A 123 2.86 -10.77 -14.16
CA ARG A 123 3.47 -9.46 -14.37
C ARG A 123 3.10 -8.86 -15.71
N VAL A 124 2.94 -7.53 -15.72
CA VAL A 124 2.86 -6.72 -16.94
C VAL A 124 4.04 -5.76 -16.99
N ARG A 125 4.78 -5.77 -18.11
CA ARG A 125 5.84 -4.80 -18.38
C ARG A 125 5.42 -3.80 -19.45
N LEU A 126 5.63 -2.52 -19.17
CA LEU A 126 5.37 -1.45 -20.13
C LEU A 126 6.52 -1.32 -21.15
N VAL A 127 6.17 -1.32 -22.44
CA VAL A 127 7.10 -1.21 -23.56
C VAL A 127 6.79 0.00 -24.43
N ASP A 128 7.80 0.63 -25.03
CA ASP A 128 7.62 1.85 -25.84
C ASP A 128 6.90 1.56 -27.16
N THR A 129 7.37 0.55 -27.88
CA THR A 129 6.69 -0.02 -29.04
C THR A 129 6.17 -1.39 -28.62
N ALA A 130 4.90 -1.68 -28.92
CA ALA A 130 4.45 -3.06 -28.96
C ALA A 130 5.32 -3.76 -30.00
N ALA A 131 6.36 -4.47 -29.55
CA ALA A 131 7.12 -5.30 -30.47
C ALA A 131 6.12 -6.24 -31.13
N ALA A 132 6.22 -6.41 -32.46
CA ALA A 132 5.57 -7.56 -33.08
C ALA A 132 5.91 -8.80 -32.23
N PRO A 133 4.95 -9.69 -31.94
CA PRO A 133 5.18 -10.82 -31.06
C PRO A 133 6.41 -11.56 -31.55
N ASP A 134 7.51 -11.42 -30.81
CA ASP A 134 8.75 -12.09 -31.12
C ASP A 134 8.59 -13.52 -30.58
N PRO A 135 8.53 -14.55 -31.45
CA PRO A 135 8.37 -15.93 -31.01
C PRO A 135 9.50 -16.38 -30.06
N ALA A 136 10.66 -15.70 -30.05
CA ALA A 136 11.75 -15.96 -29.11
C ALA A 136 11.56 -15.27 -27.73
N ARG A 137 10.75 -14.21 -27.62
CA ARG A 137 10.41 -13.53 -26.34
C ARG A 137 9.09 -14.00 -25.73
N SER A 138 8.17 -14.54 -26.55
CA SER A 138 6.94 -15.21 -26.12
C SER A 138 7.20 -16.49 -25.29
N GLY A 139 8.47 -16.89 -25.15
CA GLY A 139 8.92 -18.12 -24.51
C GLY A 139 9.47 -18.00 -23.08
N SER A 140 9.39 -16.86 -22.39
CA SER A 140 9.83 -16.79 -20.98
C SER A 140 8.76 -17.33 -20.01
N ARG A 141 8.24 -18.54 -20.28
CA ARG A 141 7.70 -19.42 -19.23
C ARG A 141 8.88 -20.03 -18.49
N THR A 142 9.70 -19.20 -17.84
CA THR A 142 11.03 -19.68 -17.42
C THR A 142 10.93 -20.73 -16.32
N CYS A 143 9.83 -20.77 -15.56
CA CYS A 143 9.57 -21.77 -14.52
C CYS A 143 8.06 -21.94 -14.32
N THR A 144 7.61 -23.14 -13.93
CA THR A 144 6.23 -23.43 -13.55
C THR A 144 5.66 -22.38 -12.58
N GLY A 145 4.66 -21.60 -13.00
CA GLY A 145 3.93 -20.65 -12.14
C GLY A 145 4.06 -19.16 -12.46
N GLU A 146 4.90 -18.77 -13.44
CA GLU A 146 5.06 -17.37 -13.88
C GLU A 146 4.27 -17.08 -15.19
N ASP A 147 3.42 -16.04 -15.21
CA ASP A 147 2.76 -15.48 -16.41
C ASP A 147 3.24 -14.02 -16.61
N ASN A 148 4.06 -13.81 -17.64
CA ASN A 148 4.62 -12.50 -17.97
C ASN A 148 3.98 -11.99 -19.26
N ARG A 149 3.49 -10.75 -19.22
CA ARG A 149 2.86 -10.06 -20.35
C ARG A 149 3.48 -8.68 -20.57
N THR A 150 3.22 -8.12 -21.74
CA THR A 150 3.64 -6.78 -22.12
C THR A 150 2.44 -5.90 -22.48
N LEU A 151 2.56 -4.60 -22.24
CA LEU A 151 1.57 -3.60 -22.59
C LEU A 151 2.29 -2.37 -23.15
N SER A 152 1.79 -1.78 -24.23
CA SER A 152 2.40 -0.55 -24.74
C SER A 152 2.20 0.60 -23.76
N ARG A 153 3.17 1.51 -23.66
CA ARG A 153 3.04 2.72 -22.83
C ARG A 153 1.91 3.62 -23.30
N GLU A 154 1.69 3.71 -24.61
CA GLU A 154 0.56 4.44 -25.18
C GLU A 154 -0.76 3.91 -24.62
N ARG A 155 -0.96 2.59 -24.67
CA ARG A 155 -2.17 1.97 -24.11
C ARG A 155 -2.25 2.13 -22.59
N ALA A 156 -1.14 2.05 -21.88
CA ALA A 156 -1.11 2.29 -20.44
C ALA A 156 -1.52 3.73 -20.07
N ALA A 157 -1.12 4.72 -20.88
CA ALA A 157 -1.51 6.12 -20.70
C ALA A 157 -3.01 6.33 -21.00
N GLU A 158 -3.55 5.70 -22.06
CA GLU A 158 -4.99 5.72 -22.36
C GLU A 158 -5.84 5.14 -21.22
N LEU A 159 -5.31 4.12 -20.53
CA LEU A 159 -5.95 3.47 -19.38
C LEU A 159 -5.71 4.22 -18.06
N ALA A 160 -4.97 5.32 -18.08
CA ALA A 160 -4.56 6.08 -16.89
C ALA A 160 -3.91 5.20 -15.82
N LEU A 161 -3.08 4.23 -16.23
CA LEU A 161 -2.36 3.36 -15.29
C LEU A 161 -1.30 4.15 -14.51
N PRO A 162 -0.96 3.70 -13.27
CA PRO A 162 0.13 4.29 -12.52
C PRO A 162 1.45 4.32 -13.30
N GLU A 163 2.14 5.46 -13.28
CA GLU A 163 3.45 5.61 -13.94
C GLU A 163 4.61 5.00 -13.14
N THR A 164 4.35 4.57 -11.91
CA THR A 164 5.33 3.94 -11.03
C THR A 164 5.16 2.44 -10.98
N ASP A 165 6.27 1.71 -10.91
CA ASP A 165 6.27 0.30 -10.57
C ASP A 165 5.47 0.04 -9.29
N PHE A 166 4.67 -1.01 -9.30
CA PHE A 166 4.03 -1.52 -8.09
C PHE A 166 3.84 -3.02 -8.15
N TRP A 167 3.76 -3.61 -6.96
CA TRP A 167 3.50 -5.03 -6.75
C TRP A 167 2.33 -5.19 -5.81
N ILE A 168 1.43 -6.14 -6.07
CA ILE A 168 0.33 -6.50 -5.19
C ILE A 168 0.47 -7.95 -4.75
N PHE A 169 0.51 -8.17 -3.44
CA PHE A 169 0.63 -9.48 -2.80
C PHE A 169 -0.72 -9.86 -2.20
N ASP A 170 -1.22 -11.05 -2.57
CA ASP A 170 -2.46 -11.66 -2.09
C ASP A 170 -3.70 -10.73 -2.17
N SER A 171 -3.66 -9.74 -3.07
CA SER A 171 -4.67 -8.68 -3.17
C SER A 171 -4.91 -7.90 -1.87
N ARG A 172 -3.92 -7.87 -0.96
CA ARG A 172 -4.01 -7.27 0.39
C ARG A 172 -2.94 -6.24 0.69
N VAL A 173 -1.75 -6.38 0.07
CA VAL A 173 -0.61 -5.49 0.33
C VAL A 173 -0.07 -5.01 -1.01
N VAL A 174 0.09 -3.69 -1.14
CA VAL A 174 0.77 -3.08 -2.29
C VAL A 174 2.16 -2.62 -1.87
N ALA A 175 3.15 -2.94 -2.67
CA ALA A 175 4.53 -2.50 -2.52
C ALA A 175 4.90 -1.56 -3.68
N LEU A 176 5.41 -0.37 -3.36
CA LEU A 176 5.87 0.63 -4.32
C LEU A 176 7.39 0.79 -4.20
N PRO A 177 8.17 0.12 -5.07
CA PRO A 177 9.61 0.28 -5.08
C PRO A 177 10.01 1.72 -5.44
N ARG A 178 11.02 2.23 -4.74
CA ARG A 178 11.68 3.52 -5.04
C ARG A 178 13.06 3.24 -5.59
N PHE A 179 13.41 3.95 -6.65
CA PHE A 179 14.68 3.77 -7.36
C PHE A 179 15.52 5.04 -7.27
N GLY A 180 16.84 4.86 -7.14
CA GLY A 180 17.84 5.91 -7.16
C GLY A 180 18.20 6.35 -8.59
N ALA A 181 19.15 7.28 -8.67
CA ALA A 181 19.68 7.79 -9.93
C ALA A 181 20.50 6.76 -10.72
N ASP A 182 20.98 5.71 -10.05
CA ASP A 182 21.70 4.58 -10.59
C ASP A 182 20.79 3.45 -11.11
N ASP A 183 19.46 3.69 -11.17
CA ASP A 183 18.44 2.68 -11.46
C ASP A 183 18.37 1.53 -10.42
N GLY A 184 19.02 1.69 -9.25
CA GLY A 184 19.00 0.74 -8.14
C GLY A 184 17.82 0.98 -7.21
N MET A 185 17.22 -0.09 -6.66
CA MET A 185 16.14 0.02 -5.67
C MET A 185 16.70 0.48 -4.33
N THR A 186 16.18 1.58 -3.78
CA THR A 186 16.66 2.18 -2.53
C THR A 186 15.81 1.78 -1.32
N ARG A 187 14.50 1.75 -1.49
CA ARG A 187 13.51 1.38 -0.45
C ARG A 187 12.18 1.05 -1.10
N VAL A 188 11.27 0.44 -0.33
CA VAL A 188 9.93 0.09 -0.81
C VAL A 188 8.90 0.64 0.17
N GLU A 189 7.85 1.26 -0.36
CA GLU A 189 6.70 1.69 0.45
C GLU A 189 5.64 0.60 0.47
N LEU A 190 5.14 0.25 1.65
CA LEU A 190 4.01 -0.66 1.83
C LEU A 190 2.72 0.11 2.05
N ILE A 191 1.67 -0.36 1.37
CA ILE A 191 0.31 0.12 1.50
C ILE A 191 -0.58 -1.07 1.87
N THR A 192 -1.22 -0.98 3.04
CA THR A 192 -2.15 -1.99 3.58
C THR A 192 -3.56 -1.43 3.78
N ASN A 193 -3.77 -0.13 3.54
CA ASN A 193 -5.10 0.47 3.56
C ASN A 193 -5.97 -0.17 2.46
N PRO A 194 -7.13 -0.76 2.80
CA PRO A 194 -7.93 -1.51 1.82
C PRO A 194 -8.48 -0.64 0.69
N VAL A 195 -8.74 0.65 0.93
CA VAL A 195 -9.21 1.59 -0.10
C VAL A 195 -8.11 1.83 -1.13
N ASP A 196 -6.87 2.02 -0.67
CA ASP A 196 -5.73 2.22 -1.58
C ASP A 196 -5.36 0.94 -2.32
N VAL A 197 -5.35 -0.20 -1.62
CA VAL A 197 -5.11 -1.52 -2.24
C VAL A 197 -6.12 -1.78 -3.36
N LEU A 198 -7.40 -1.43 -3.17
CA LEU A 198 -8.44 -1.59 -4.19
C LEU A 198 -8.16 -0.74 -5.45
N ARG A 199 -7.64 0.48 -5.30
CA ARG A 199 -7.26 1.34 -6.44
C ARG A 199 -6.16 0.68 -7.28
N TYR A 200 -5.15 0.09 -6.64
CA TYR A 200 -4.10 -0.66 -7.35
C TYR A 200 -4.61 -1.98 -7.94
N ALA A 201 -5.56 -2.65 -7.29
CA ALA A 201 -6.20 -3.83 -7.85
C ALA A 201 -6.98 -3.50 -9.12
N GLN A 202 -7.69 -2.36 -9.17
CA GLN A 202 -8.35 -1.88 -10.39
C GLN A 202 -7.35 -1.62 -11.53
N ALA A 203 -6.21 -1.00 -11.22
CA ALA A 203 -5.13 -0.80 -12.20
C ALA A 203 -4.55 -2.13 -12.70
N ARG A 204 -4.39 -3.14 -11.82
CA ARG A 204 -4.02 -4.51 -12.21
C ARG A 204 -4.99 -5.09 -13.23
N GLU A 205 -6.29 -5.04 -12.95
CA GLU A 205 -7.30 -5.62 -13.84
C GLU A 205 -7.29 -4.93 -15.22
N ALA A 206 -7.22 -3.60 -15.24
CA ALA A 206 -7.12 -2.83 -16.48
C ALA A 206 -5.85 -3.18 -17.28
N ALA A 207 -4.70 -3.27 -16.61
CA ALA A 207 -3.45 -3.65 -17.25
C ALA A 207 -3.49 -5.08 -17.80
N TRP A 208 -3.96 -6.04 -16.99
CA TRP A 208 -3.99 -7.46 -17.35
C TRP A 208 -4.92 -7.77 -18.51
N HIS A 209 -6.08 -7.10 -18.56
CA HIS A 209 -7.07 -7.27 -19.62
C HIS A 209 -6.50 -6.88 -21.00
N HIS A 210 -5.64 -5.87 -21.07
CA HIS A 210 -5.07 -5.36 -22.32
C HIS A 210 -3.64 -5.87 -22.61
N ALA A 211 -2.98 -6.51 -21.65
CA ALA A 211 -1.62 -6.99 -21.82
C ALA A 211 -1.57 -8.27 -22.68
N VAL A 212 -0.57 -8.34 -23.55
CA VAL A 212 -0.33 -9.46 -24.45
C VAL A 212 0.81 -10.36 -23.92
N PRO A 213 0.71 -11.70 -24.00
CA PRO A 213 1.78 -12.61 -23.62
C PRO A 213 3.12 -12.38 -24.33
#